data_AF-A0A1J0EEU2-F1
#
_entry.id   AF-A0A1J0EEU2-F1
#
_cell.length_a   1.000
_cell.length_b   1.000
_cell.length_c   1.000
_cell.angle_alpha   90.00
_cell.angle_beta   90.00
_cell.angle_gamma   90.00
#
_symmetry.space_group_name_H-M   'P 1'
#
loop_
_entity.id
_entity.type
_entity.pdbx_description
1 polymer ?
#
loop_
_entity_poly.entity_id
_entity_poly.type
_entity_poly.pdbx_seq_one_letter_code
_entity_poly.pdbx_strand_id
1 'polypeptide(L)'
;MTTKQPDWEAIERAYRAGLLSLRAIADKYDTNEGTIRSRAKKHGWLRDLTDQVRAATNGKLSRTASRTDVTQRAVREDEQIIDEASDEAASVVLAHRADLAQWRGIANKLCDAFSGMDVDKDNIGDFARSLNAGVDAQLKVIKGERQAYNLDTETGDKTVSDLAAMMDELSKDA
;
A
#
# COMPACT_ATOMS: atom_id res chain seq x y z
N MET A 1 7.76 -22.49 -32.58
CA MET A 1 7.53 -21.36 -31.66
C MET A 1 8.77 -21.22 -30.81
N THR A 2 9.59 -20.21 -31.07
CA THR A 2 10.83 -19.94 -30.33
C THR A 2 10.46 -19.48 -28.93
N THR A 3 10.70 -20.31 -27.92
CA THR A 3 10.58 -19.94 -26.51
C THR A 3 11.53 -18.79 -26.24
N LYS A 4 10.96 -17.58 -26.09
CA LYS A 4 11.70 -16.37 -25.73
C LYS A 4 12.36 -16.66 -24.38
N GLN A 5 13.69 -16.58 -24.29
CA GLN A 5 14.36 -16.80 -23.03
C GLN A 5 13.86 -15.78 -21.99
N PRO A 6 13.56 -16.19 -20.75
CA PRO A 6 13.18 -15.25 -19.70
C PRO A 6 14.28 -14.21 -19.50
N ASP A 7 13.89 -12.96 -19.28
CA ASP A 7 14.82 -11.89 -18.95
C ASP A 7 15.37 -12.09 -17.53
N TRP A 8 16.49 -12.80 -17.43
CA TRP A 8 17.07 -13.19 -16.15
C TRP A 8 17.60 -12.01 -15.35
N GLU A 9 18.02 -10.94 -16.02
CA GLU A 9 18.51 -9.73 -15.37
C GLU A 9 17.33 -8.98 -14.73
N ALA A 10 16.21 -8.85 -15.44
CA ALA A 10 14.99 -8.26 -14.87
C ALA A 10 14.41 -9.11 -13.71
N ILE A 11 14.47 -10.44 -13.83
CA ILE A 11 14.07 -11.37 -12.75
C ILE A 11 14.98 -11.22 -11.53
N GLU A 12 16.30 -11.08 -11.72
CA GLU A 12 17.26 -10.87 -10.63
C GLU A 12 17.00 -9.55 -9.90
N ARG A 13 16.81 -8.45 -10.64
CA ARG A 13 16.48 -7.14 -10.07
C ARG A 13 15.19 -7.19 -9.24
N ALA A 14 14.13 -7.79 -9.78
CA ALA A 14 12.86 -7.98 -9.07
C ALA A 14 13.01 -8.91 -7.83
N TYR A 15 13.88 -9.92 -7.92
CA TYR A 15 14.19 -10.79 -6.79
C TYR A 15 14.90 -10.01 -5.68
N ARG A 16 15.97 -9.27 -5.99
CA ARG A 16 16.77 -8.49 -5.02
C ARG A 16 15.95 -7.39 -4.35
N ALA A 17 15.08 -6.70 -5.10
CA ALA A 17 14.15 -5.70 -4.58
C ALA A 17 13.18 -6.25 -3.52
N GLY A 18 12.85 -7.54 -3.58
CA GLY A 18 12.13 -8.25 -2.52
C GLY A 18 10.66 -7.88 -2.33
N LEU A 19 10.09 -6.98 -3.13
CA LEU A 19 8.69 -6.54 -3.04
C LEU A 19 7.68 -7.58 -3.52
N LEU A 20 8.02 -8.33 -4.56
CA LEU A 20 7.14 -9.31 -5.18
C LEU A 20 7.37 -10.71 -4.60
N SER A 21 6.31 -11.54 -4.58
CA SER A 21 6.46 -12.97 -4.31
C SER A 21 7.12 -13.67 -5.50
N LEU A 22 7.74 -14.84 -5.29
CA LEU A 22 8.36 -15.59 -6.39
C LEU A 22 7.36 -16.00 -7.49
N ARG A 23 6.09 -16.21 -7.11
CA ARG A 23 4.99 -16.48 -8.06
C ARG A 23 4.65 -15.26 -8.88
N ALA A 24 4.51 -14.09 -8.23
CA ALA A 24 4.26 -12.84 -8.94
C ALA A 24 5.40 -12.46 -9.90
N ILE A 25 6.67 -12.73 -9.53
CA ILE A 25 7.81 -12.57 -10.44
C ILE A 25 7.71 -13.57 -11.60
N ALA A 26 7.33 -14.83 -11.32
CA ALA A 26 7.15 -15.84 -12.35
C ALA A 26 6.06 -15.44 -13.37
N ASP A 27 4.93 -14.95 -12.88
CA ASP A 27 3.82 -14.47 -13.70
C ASP A 27 4.21 -13.23 -14.52
N LYS A 28 4.96 -12.28 -13.93
CA LYS A 28 5.41 -11.04 -14.60
C LYS A 28 6.39 -11.30 -15.75
N TYR A 29 7.20 -12.36 -15.66
CA TYR A 29 8.25 -12.67 -16.63
C TYR A 29 8.03 -13.99 -17.39
N ASP A 30 6.79 -14.48 -17.42
CA ASP A 30 6.38 -15.70 -18.13
C ASP A 30 7.30 -16.90 -17.84
N THR A 31 7.59 -17.13 -16.55
CA THR A 31 8.47 -18.22 -16.10
C THR A 31 7.82 -19.05 -14.99
N ASN A 32 8.59 -19.90 -14.31
CA ASN A 32 8.12 -20.74 -13.20
C ASN A 32 8.86 -20.39 -11.91
N GLU A 33 8.11 -20.30 -10.81
CA GLU A 33 8.61 -20.09 -9.45
C GLU A 33 9.78 -21.04 -9.09
N GLY A 34 9.66 -22.31 -9.46
CA GLY A 34 10.69 -23.33 -9.22
C GLY A 34 11.99 -23.04 -9.97
N THR A 35 11.90 -22.51 -11.19
CA THR A 35 13.05 -22.11 -12.02
C THR A 35 13.77 -20.92 -11.41
N ILE A 36 13.02 -19.90 -10.97
CA ILE A 36 13.58 -18.74 -10.26
C ILE A 36 14.31 -19.19 -9.00
N ARG A 37 13.69 -20.04 -8.19
CA ARG A 37 14.28 -20.54 -6.94
C ARG A 37 15.57 -21.32 -7.18
N SER A 38 15.56 -22.23 -8.16
CA SER A 38 16.75 -23.00 -8.54
C SER A 38 17.87 -22.09 -9.00
N ARG A 39 17.54 -21.06 -9.79
CA ARG A 39 18.51 -20.13 -10.32
C ARG A 39 19.09 -19.20 -9.26
N ALA A 40 18.25 -18.67 -8.38
CA ALA A 40 18.67 -17.88 -7.23
C ALA A 40 19.69 -18.64 -6.37
N LYS A 41 19.42 -19.93 -6.09
CA LYS A 41 20.37 -20.78 -5.35
C LYS A 41 21.69 -20.99 -6.11
N LYS A 42 21.63 -21.18 -7.42
CA LYS A 42 22.82 -21.41 -8.27
C LYS A 42 23.70 -20.17 -8.40
N HIS A 43 23.10 -18.99 -8.46
CA HIS A 43 23.79 -17.71 -8.69
C HIS A 43 23.96 -16.87 -7.41
N GLY A 44 23.46 -17.36 -6.26
CA GLY A 44 23.64 -16.69 -4.97
C GLY A 44 22.80 -15.43 -4.79
N TRP A 45 21.64 -15.33 -5.45
CA TRP A 45 20.76 -14.16 -5.33
C TRP A 45 20.18 -14.05 -3.91
N LEU A 46 20.16 -12.83 -3.37
CA LEU A 46 19.65 -12.51 -2.04
C LEU A 46 18.61 -11.37 -2.13
N ARG A 47 17.66 -11.32 -1.20
CA ARG A 47 16.67 -10.22 -1.08
C ARG A 47 17.18 -9.08 -0.20
N ASP A 48 18.35 -8.57 -0.54
CA ASP A 48 19.14 -7.63 0.26
C ASP A 48 18.66 -6.17 0.19
N LEU A 49 17.88 -5.80 -0.82
CA LEU A 49 17.43 -4.42 -1.02
C LEU A 49 16.03 -4.13 -0.44
N THR A 50 15.36 -5.14 0.14
CA THR A 50 13.96 -5.05 0.59
C THR A 50 13.69 -3.83 1.49
N ASP A 51 14.51 -3.61 2.52
CA ASP A 51 14.30 -2.52 3.47
C ASP A 51 14.64 -1.15 2.86
N GLN A 52 15.64 -1.09 1.98
CA GLN A 52 16.01 0.14 1.28
C GLN A 52 14.91 0.57 0.29
N VAL A 53 14.33 -0.38 -0.44
CA VAL A 53 13.18 -0.15 -1.34
C VAL A 53 11.98 0.35 -0.54
N ARG A 54 11.67 -0.25 0.62
CA ARG A 54 10.59 0.22 1.51
C ARG A 54 10.84 1.63 2.02
N ALA A 55 12.05 1.92 2.50
CA ALA A 55 12.43 3.25 2.95
C ALA A 55 12.33 4.29 1.83
N ALA A 56 12.79 3.97 0.62
CA ALA A 56 12.67 4.81 -0.55
C ALA A 56 11.21 5.03 -0.96
N THR A 57 10.37 3.99 -0.93
CA THR A 57 8.93 4.06 -1.22
C THR A 57 8.22 4.99 -0.23
N ASN A 58 8.42 4.79 1.07
CA ASN A 58 7.88 5.66 2.12
C ASN A 58 8.41 7.09 1.98
N GLY A 59 9.68 7.23 1.62
CA GLY A 59 10.29 8.49 1.22
C GLY A 59 9.50 9.14 0.09
N LYS A 60 9.28 8.48 -1.04
CA LYS A 60 8.51 9.04 -2.17
C LYS A 60 7.07 9.42 -1.79
N LEU A 61 6.41 8.59 -0.98
CA LEU A 61 5.05 8.85 -0.47
C LEU A 61 4.97 10.02 0.52
N SER A 62 6.04 10.30 1.26
CA SER A 62 6.17 11.41 2.22
C SER A 62 6.73 12.68 1.56
N ARG A 63 7.67 12.55 0.63
CA ARG A 63 8.39 13.62 -0.05
C ARG A 63 7.58 14.37 -1.11
N THR A 64 6.35 13.94 -1.39
CA THR A 64 5.32 14.87 -1.90
C THR A 64 5.16 16.10 -0.95
N ALA A 65 5.74 16.09 0.26
CA ALA A 65 5.87 17.23 1.17
C ALA A 65 7.29 17.77 1.47
N SER A 66 8.43 17.13 1.15
CA SER A 66 9.78 17.78 1.20
C SER A 66 10.92 16.87 0.75
N ARG A 67 12.03 17.39 0.20
CA ARG A 67 13.16 16.65 -0.39
C ARG A 67 14.38 16.55 0.54
N THR A 68 15.04 15.38 0.55
CA THR A 68 16.51 15.31 0.77
C THR A 68 17.12 14.13 0.02
N ASP A 69 18.32 14.39 -0.49
CA ASP A 69 19.12 13.69 -1.51
C ASP A 69 20.31 12.96 -0.85
N VAL A 70 20.74 11.80 -1.38
CA VAL A 70 22.02 11.16 -1.02
C VAL A 70 22.58 10.38 -2.22
N THR A 71 23.83 10.70 -2.57
CA THR A 71 24.66 10.07 -3.61
C THR A 71 25.57 8.97 -3.07
N GLN A 72 25.86 7.92 -3.87
CA GLN A 72 27.23 7.38 -4.09
C GLN A 72 27.28 6.44 -5.33
N ARG A 73 28.43 5.86 -5.70
CA ARG A 73 28.79 5.57 -7.12
C ARG A 73 29.07 4.10 -7.52
N ALA A 74 29.21 3.16 -6.58
CA ALA A 74 29.05 1.70 -6.81
C ALA A 74 27.58 1.23 -6.61
N VAL A 75 26.84 2.16 -6.04
CA VAL A 75 25.43 2.24 -5.69
C VAL A 75 24.55 2.32 -6.94
N ARG A 76 25.06 2.56 -8.15
CA ARG A 76 24.20 2.84 -9.33
C ARG A 76 23.22 1.73 -9.70
N GLU A 77 23.63 0.46 -9.66
CA GLU A 77 22.73 -0.65 -10.02
C GLU A 77 21.73 -0.94 -8.89
N ASP A 78 22.21 -1.02 -7.64
CA ASP A 78 21.33 -1.23 -6.48
C ASP A 78 20.38 -0.04 -6.26
N GLU A 79 20.86 1.19 -6.45
CA GLU A 79 20.07 2.43 -6.41
C GLU A 79 19.08 2.49 -7.56
N GLN A 80 19.45 2.05 -8.77
CA GLN A 80 18.49 1.93 -9.86
C GLN A 80 17.42 0.89 -9.55
N ILE A 81 17.79 -0.27 -8.98
CA ILE A 81 16.82 -1.29 -8.51
C ILE A 81 15.93 -0.70 -7.43
N ILE A 82 16.49 0.02 -6.45
CA ILE A 82 15.75 0.67 -5.36
C ILE A 82 14.82 1.73 -5.91
N ASP A 83 15.28 2.58 -6.81
CA ASP A 83 14.53 3.69 -7.37
C ASP A 83 13.37 3.19 -8.22
N GLU A 84 13.63 2.29 -9.18
CA GLU A 84 12.61 1.67 -10.03
C GLU A 84 11.57 0.91 -9.20
N ALA A 85 12.01 0.05 -8.27
CA ALA A 85 11.10 -0.73 -7.44
C ALA A 85 10.29 0.15 -6.48
N SER A 86 10.88 1.23 -5.95
CA SER A 86 10.16 2.17 -5.08
C SER A 86 9.22 3.10 -5.84
N ASP A 87 9.49 3.43 -7.10
CA ASP A 87 8.53 4.13 -7.98
C ASP A 87 7.33 3.25 -8.29
N GLU A 88 7.55 1.99 -8.68
CA GLU A 88 6.47 1.03 -8.93
C GLU A 88 5.62 0.87 -7.66
N ALA A 89 6.25 0.65 -6.50
CA ALA A 89 5.54 0.53 -5.23
C ALA A 89 4.76 1.80 -4.85
N ALA A 90 5.37 2.98 -5.00
CA ALA A 90 4.71 4.24 -4.70
C ALA A 90 3.50 4.47 -5.61
N SER A 91 3.61 4.15 -6.91
CA SER A 91 2.51 4.28 -7.86
C SER A 91 1.31 3.41 -7.49
N VAL A 92 1.55 2.16 -7.07
CA VAL A 92 0.51 1.24 -6.60
C VAL A 92 -0.17 1.78 -5.34
N VAL A 93 0.60 2.28 -4.37
CA VAL A 93 0.05 2.86 -3.14
C VAL A 93 -0.79 4.11 -3.46
N LEU A 94 -0.35 4.97 -4.38
CA LEU A 94 -1.12 6.13 -4.81
C LEU A 94 -2.43 5.73 -5.52
N ALA A 95 -2.40 4.69 -6.36
CA ALA A 95 -3.60 4.15 -6.99
C ALA A 95 -4.59 3.63 -5.93
N HIS A 96 -4.12 2.84 -4.96
CA HIS A 96 -4.96 2.38 -3.85
C HIS A 96 -5.55 3.55 -3.03
N ARG A 97 -4.79 4.63 -2.79
CA ARG A 97 -5.31 5.84 -2.13
C ARG A 97 -6.45 6.47 -2.92
N ALA A 98 -6.31 6.55 -4.25
CA ALA A 98 -7.35 7.07 -5.13
C ALA A 98 -8.61 6.19 -5.12
N ASP A 99 -8.44 4.86 -5.22
CA ASP A 99 -9.54 3.90 -5.16
C ASP A 99 -10.29 3.98 -3.83
N LEU A 100 -9.57 4.06 -2.70
CA LEU A 100 -10.17 4.23 -1.38
C LEU A 100 -10.97 5.53 -1.27
N ALA A 101 -10.48 6.63 -1.84
CA ALA A 101 -11.23 7.89 -1.89
C ALA A 101 -12.52 7.76 -2.71
N GLN A 102 -12.48 7.04 -3.83
CA GLN A 102 -13.69 6.74 -4.61
C GLN A 102 -14.69 5.89 -3.81
N TRP A 103 -14.22 4.84 -3.15
CA TRP A 103 -15.04 4.00 -2.28
C TRP A 103 -15.67 4.78 -1.12
N ARG A 104 -14.91 5.69 -0.49
CA ARG A 104 -15.44 6.59 0.52
C ARG A 104 -16.58 7.45 -0.03
N GLY A 105 -16.41 7.98 -1.24
CA GLY A 105 -17.46 8.74 -1.93
C GLY A 105 -18.75 7.94 -2.13
N ILE A 106 -18.64 6.65 -2.45
CA ILE A 106 -19.79 5.75 -2.58
C ILE A 106 -20.43 5.49 -1.20
N ALA A 107 -19.63 5.20 -0.17
CA ALA A 107 -20.12 4.96 1.18
C ALA A 107 -20.86 6.18 1.76
N ASN A 108 -20.35 7.38 1.54
CA ASN A 108 -21.01 8.62 1.96
C ASN A 108 -22.38 8.80 1.29
N LYS A 109 -22.49 8.54 -0.02
CA LYS A 109 -23.78 8.59 -0.72
C LYS A 109 -24.81 7.60 -0.16
N LEU A 110 -24.35 6.40 0.24
CA LEU A 110 -25.22 5.41 0.87
C LEU A 110 -25.67 5.87 2.26
N CYS A 111 -24.76 6.49 3.03
CA CYS A 111 -25.10 7.08 4.32
C CYS A 111 -26.15 8.19 4.17
N ASP A 112 -25.96 9.11 3.22
CA ASP A 112 -26.91 10.18 2.94
C ASP A 112 -28.28 9.64 2.55
N ALA A 113 -28.31 8.59 1.72
CA ALA A 113 -29.55 7.91 1.33
C ALA A 113 -30.28 7.32 2.54
N PHE A 114 -29.58 6.60 3.43
CA PHE A 114 -30.20 6.06 4.64
C PHE A 114 -30.66 7.14 5.62
N SER A 115 -29.91 8.24 5.75
CA SER A 115 -30.31 9.35 6.62
C SER A 115 -31.59 10.04 6.14
N GLY A 116 -31.89 10.01 4.84
CA GLY A 116 -33.11 10.57 4.28
C GLY A 116 -34.29 9.59 4.15
N MET A 117 -34.13 8.32 4.52
CA MET A 117 -35.20 7.32 4.42
C MET A 117 -36.08 7.31 5.69
N ASP A 118 -37.39 7.37 5.51
CA ASP A 118 -38.33 7.09 6.58
C ASP A 118 -38.36 5.59 6.89
N VAL A 119 -38.22 5.24 8.17
CA VAL A 119 -38.20 3.85 8.63
C VAL A 119 -39.55 3.48 9.24
N ASP A 120 -40.15 2.41 8.73
CA ASP A 120 -41.43 1.89 9.18
C ASP A 120 -41.37 0.36 9.40
N LYS A 121 -42.47 -0.22 9.86
CA LYS A 121 -42.59 -1.66 10.14
C LYS A 121 -42.35 -2.54 8.91
N ASP A 122 -42.55 -2.01 7.70
CA ASP A 122 -42.48 -2.77 6.46
C ASP A 122 -41.02 -2.76 5.92
N ASN A 123 -40.21 -1.75 6.25
CA ASN A 123 -38.83 -1.61 5.78
C ASN A 123 -37.72 -1.73 6.86
N ILE A 124 -38.06 -1.75 8.15
CA ILE A 124 -37.09 -1.72 9.27
C ILE A 124 -36.06 -2.87 9.23
N GLY A 125 -36.48 -4.06 8.80
CA GLY A 125 -35.60 -5.22 8.71
C GLY A 125 -34.56 -5.08 7.59
N ASP A 126 -34.97 -4.54 6.44
CA ASP A 126 -34.07 -4.28 5.31
C ASP A 126 -33.13 -3.12 5.64
N PHE A 127 -33.67 -2.05 6.22
CA PHE A 127 -32.88 -0.91 6.67
C PHE A 127 -31.79 -1.32 7.66
N ALA A 128 -32.11 -2.12 8.69
CA ALA A 128 -31.12 -2.58 9.66
C ALA A 128 -30.02 -3.46 9.03
N ARG A 129 -30.37 -4.32 8.07
CA ARG A 129 -29.38 -5.12 7.33
C ARG A 129 -28.48 -4.27 6.47
N SER A 130 -29.05 -3.30 5.76
CA SER A 130 -28.28 -2.41 4.90
C SER A 130 -27.42 -1.43 5.69
N LEU A 131 -27.87 -0.98 6.87
CA LEU A 131 -27.08 -0.18 7.79
C LEU A 131 -25.85 -0.95 8.29
N ASN A 132 -26.00 -2.21 8.72
CA ASN A 132 -24.86 -3.04 9.14
C ASN A 132 -23.86 -3.22 7.99
N ALA A 133 -24.33 -3.53 6.79
CA ALA A 133 -23.47 -3.65 5.62
C ALA A 133 -22.75 -2.33 5.29
N GLY A 134 -23.42 -1.19 5.45
CA GLY A 134 -22.84 0.15 5.27
C GLY A 134 -21.76 0.47 6.30
N VAL A 135 -22.01 0.18 7.58
CA VAL A 135 -21.02 0.36 8.67
C VAL A 135 -19.79 -0.52 8.44
N ASP A 136 -19.98 -1.79 8.06
CA ASP A 136 -18.88 -2.69 7.72
C ASP A 136 -18.06 -2.20 6.53
N ALA A 137 -18.72 -1.69 5.49
CA ALA A 137 -18.06 -1.09 4.34
C ALA A 137 -17.23 0.13 4.76
N GLN A 138 -17.79 1.01 5.60
CA GLN A 138 -17.11 2.20 6.09
C GLN A 138 -15.90 1.85 6.96
N LEU A 139 -16.00 0.86 7.85
CA LEU A 139 -14.88 0.37 8.65
C LEU A 139 -13.73 -0.14 7.77
N LYS A 140 -14.04 -0.84 6.68
CA LYS A 140 -13.03 -1.32 5.73
C LYS A 140 -12.38 -0.17 4.96
N VAL A 141 -13.15 0.84 4.53
CA VAL A 141 -12.60 2.04 3.88
C VAL A 141 -11.70 2.81 4.84
N ILE A 142 -12.14 3.07 6.07
CA ILE A 142 -11.33 3.76 7.10
C ILE A 142 -10.03 3.01 7.36
N LYS A 143 -10.10 1.69 7.54
CA LYS A 143 -8.91 0.86 7.73
C LYS A 143 -7.95 0.97 6.54
N GLY A 144 -8.47 0.85 5.32
CA GLY A 144 -7.67 0.99 4.11
C GLY A 144 -7.02 2.36 4.00
N GLU A 145 -7.75 3.44 4.29
CA GLU A 145 -7.24 4.81 4.27
C GLU A 145 -6.15 5.01 5.33
N ARG A 146 -6.38 4.58 6.57
CA ARG A 146 -5.38 4.70 7.65
C ARG A 146 -4.09 3.97 7.30
N GLN A 147 -4.18 2.77 6.76
CA GLN A 147 -3.03 2.04 6.23
C GLN A 147 -2.35 2.79 5.08
N ALA A 148 -3.14 3.30 4.12
CA ALA A 148 -2.61 4.00 2.96
C ALA A 148 -1.90 5.32 3.33
N TYR A 149 -2.36 6.03 4.38
CA TYR A 149 -1.75 7.24 4.92
C TYR A 149 -0.71 6.98 6.02
N ASN A 150 -0.31 5.72 6.24
CA ASN A 150 0.64 5.30 7.28
C ASN A 150 0.23 5.70 8.71
N LEU A 151 -1.06 5.94 8.95
CA LEU A 151 -1.62 6.28 10.26
C LEU A 151 -1.66 5.07 11.21
N ASP A 152 -1.44 3.86 10.68
CA ASP A 152 -1.39 2.59 11.43
C ASP A 152 0.04 2.02 11.59
N THR A 153 1.08 2.80 11.26
CA THR A 153 2.48 2.43 11.58
C THR A 153 2.86 2.89 12.99
N GLU A 154 3.90 2.35 13.64
CA GLU A 154 4.38 2.86 14.95
C GLU A 154 4.59 4.39 14.97
N THR A 155 4.94 4.97 13.82
CA THR A 155 5.03 6.43 13.62
C THR A 155 3.65 7.09 13.57
N GLY A 156 2.67 6.47 12.90
CA GLY A 156 1.27 6.91 12.88
C GLY A 156 0.59 6.81 14.24
N ASP A 157 0.85 5.75 15.00
CA ASP A 157 0.37 5.57 16.38
C ASP A 157 0.87 6.69 17.29
N LYS A 158 2.13 7.12 17.14
CA LYS A 158 2.65 8.31 17.81
C LYS A 158 1.90 9.58 17.39
N THR A 159 1.66 9.81 16.10
CA THR A 159 0.93 11.02 15.66
C THR A 159 -0.52 11.08 16.16
N VAL A 160 -1.21 9.95 16.24
CA VAL A 160 -2.59 9.88 16.76
C VAL A 160 -2.60 10.06 18.28
N SER A 161 -1.63 9.48 18.98
CA SER A 161 -1.43 9.70 20.41
C SER A 161 -1.12 11.16 20.74
N ASP A 162 -0.23 11.80 19.97
CA ASP A 162 0.14 13.21 20.15
C ASP A 162 -1.05 14.14 19.88
N LEU A 163 -1.84 13.85 18.84
CA LEU A 163 -3.07 14.61 18.55
C LEU A 163 -4.12 14.44 19.66
N ALA A 164 -4.33 13.21 20.15
CA ALA A 164 -5.24 12.96 21.26
C ALA A 164 -4.82 13.69 22.54
N ALA A 165 -3.51 13.73 22.83
CA ALA A 165 -2.96 14.49 23.94
C ALA A 165 -3.20 16.00 23.79
N MET A 166 -2.99 16.57 22.59
CA MET A 166 -3.28 17.98 22.32
C MET A 166 -4.77 18.32 22.45
N MET A 167 -5.68 17.44 22.01
CA MET A 167 -7.12 17.66 22.17
C MET A 167 -7.56 17.59 23.63
N ASP A 168 -6.97 16.69 24.42
CA ASP A 168 -7.21 16.59 25.86
C ASP A 168 -6.72 17.84 26.61
N GLU A 169 -5.53 18.35 26.23
CA GLU A 169 -4.96 19.59 26.76
C GLU A 169 -5.83 20.81 26.43
N LEU A 170 -6.28 20.94 25.17
CA LEU A 170 -7.23 21.97 24.75
C LEU A 170 -8.58 21.90 25.48
N SER A 171 -9.03 20.71 25.88
CA SER A 171 -10.29 20.55 26.62
C SER A 171 -10.18 20.94 28.09
N LYS A 172 -8.96 20.96 28.65
CA LYS A 172 -8.70 21.32 30.04
C LYS A 172 -8.59 22.84 30.25
N ASP A 173 -8.31 23.58 29.19
CA ASP A 173 -8.21 25.04 29.19
C ASP A 173 -9.52 25.77 28.79
N ALA A 174 -10.62 25.02 28.59
CA ALA A 174 -11.98 25.53 28.29
C ALA A 174 -12.93 25.34 29.48
#